data_AF-E3ZNB0-F1
#
_entry.id   AF-E3ZNB0-F1
#
_cell.length_a   1.000
_cell.length_b   1.000
_cell.length_c   1.000
_cell.angle_alpha   90.00
_cell.angle_beta   90.00
_cell.angle_gamma   90.00
#
_symmetry.space_group_name_H-M   'P 1'
#
loop_
_entity.id
_entity.type
_entity.pdbx_description
1 polymer ?
#
loop_
_entity_poly.entity_id
_entity_poly.type
_entity_poly.pdbx_seq_one_letter_code
_entity_poly.pdbx_strand_id
1 'polypeptide(L)'
;MGGDGTLNETINGLAIHENRPDFGFIPLGTVNDLARSVGIPLKPEKAIQSLEHAVAVPMDIGRIGDQYFMNVLAIGMIAQAVDQVSVEQKTK
;
A
#
# COMPACT_ATOMS: atom_id res chain seq x y z
N MET A 1 -7.21 7.09 3.00
CA MET A 1 -6.03 7.99 3.04
C MET A 1 -5.07 7.44 4.07
N GLY A 2 -3.75 7.39 3.78
CA GLY A 2 -2.80 6.79 4.71
C GLY A 2 -1.47 6.42 4.06
N GLY A 3 -0.63 5.72 4.81
CA GLY A 3 0.62 5.12 4.31
C GLY A 3 0.46 3.65 3.92
N ASP A 4 1.59 2.98 3.69
CA ASP A 4 1.61 1.58 3.24
C ASP A 4 0.96 0.60 4.24
N GLY A 5 1.06 0.87 5.54
CA GLY A 5 0.37 0.08 6.57
C GLY A 5 -1.15 0.15 6.46
N THR A 6 -1.71 1.35 6.41
CA THR A 6 -3.16 1.59 6.23
C THR A 6 -3.67 0.95 4.93
N LEU A 7 -2.88 1.07 3.87
CA LEU A 7 -3.16 0.46 2.58
C LEU A 7 -3.22 -1.07 2.69
N ASN A 8 -2.24 -1.68 3.36
CA ASN A 8 -2.19 -3.14 3.54
C ASN A 8 -3.35 -3.67 4.39
N GLU A 9 -3.70 -2.99 5.49
CA GLU A 9 -4.86 -3.34 6.33
C GLU A 9 -6.16 -3.27 5.54
N THR A 10 -6.34 -2.21 4.74
CA THR A 10 -7.54 -2.03 3.93
C THR A 10 -7.69 -3.16 2.92
N ILE A 11 -6.60 -3.55 2.25
CA ILE A 11 -6.62 -4.64 1.27
C ILE A 11 -6.90 -5.99 1.93
N ASN A 12 -6.32 -6.26 3.11
CA ASN A 12 -6.65 -7.46 3.87
C ASN A 12 -8.15 -7.52 4.22
N GLY A 13 -8.76 -6.38 4.56
CA GLY A 13 -10.20 -6.30 4.81
C GLY A 13 -11.07 -6.46 3.56
N LEU A 14 -10.63 -5.94 2.41
CA LEU A 14 -11.39 -6.03 1.16
C LEU A 14 -11.25 -7.39 0.48
N ALA A 15 -10.06 -8.00 0.51
CA ALA A 15 -9.72 -9.18 -0.29
C ALA A 15 -10.50 -10.45 0.09
N ILE A 16 -11.11 -10.50 1.27
CA ILE A 16 -11.90 -11.64 1.74
C ILE A 16 -13.33 -11.68 1.18
N HIS A 17 -13.77 -10.61 0.51
CA HIS A 17 -15.11 -10.50 -0.04
C HIS A 17 -15.13 -10.82 -1.54
N GLU A 18 -16.17 -11.52 -2.01
CA GLU A 18 -16.35 -11.79 -3.45
C GLU A 18 -16.65 -10.50 -4.23
N ASN A 19 -17.56 -9.68 -3.69
CA ASN A 19 -17.93 -8.39 -4.27
C ASN A 19 -17.11 -7.27 -3.60
N ARG A 20 -16.04 -6.85 -4.28
CA ARG A 20 -15.12 -5.82 -3.80
C ARG A 20 -15.43 -4.49 -4.50
N PRO A 21 -15.57 -3.39 -3.76
CA PRO A 21 -15.66 -2.07 -4.38
C PRO A 21 -14.32 -1.69 -5.04
N ASP A 22 -14.37 -0.79 -6.01
CA ASP A 22 -13.16 -0.13 -6.50
C ASP A 22 -12.45 0.59 -5.35
N PHE A 23 -11.14 0.45 -5.30
CA PHE A 23 -10.32 0.97 -4.22
C PHE A 23 -9.36 2.03 -4.74
N GLY A 24 -9.38 3.20 -4.10
CA GLY A 24 -8.45 4.30 -4.33
C GLY A 24 -7.92 4.84 -3.00
N PHE A 25 -6.74 5.45 -3.03
CA PHE A 25 -6.11 6.00 -1.84
C PHE A 25 -5.35 7.29 -2.12
N ILE A 26 -5.22 8.11 -1.07
CA ILE A 26 -4.37 9.30 -1.07
C ILE A 26 -3.13 9.00 -0.22
N PRO A 27 -1.92 9.11 -0.79
CA PRO A 27 -0.68 8.79 -0.09
C PRO A 27 -0.38 9.86 0.96
N LEU A 28 -0.44 9.48 2.24
CA LEU A 28 -0.14 10.34 3.39
C LEU A 28 0.97 9.77 4.28
N GLY A 29 1.57 8.62 3.90
CA GLY A 29 2.67 8.01 4.63
C GLY A 29 4.04 8.59 4.27
N THR A 30 5.08 8.07 4.92
CA THR A 30 6.48 8.43 4.63
C THR A 30 6.97 7.73 3.36
N VAL A 31 6.70 6.42 3.24
CA VAL A 31 7.26 5.57 2.19
C VAL A 31 6.37 5.53 0.96
N ASN A 32 5.06 5.28 1.03
CA ASN A 32 4.11 5.33 -0.10
C ASN A 32 4.61 4.60 -1.36
N ASP A 33 5.01 3.34 -1.22
CA ASP A 33 5.61 2.54 -2.29
C ASP A 33 4.64 2.32 -3.44
N LEU A 34 3.39 1.96 -3.14
CA LEU A 34 2.41 1.69 -4.19
C LEU A 34 2.13 2.96 -5.01
N ALA A 35 1.98 4.11 -4.36
CA ALA A 35 1.74 5.37 -5.06
C ALA A 35 2.88 5.70 -6.04
N ARG A 36 4.13 5.46 -5.65
CA ARG A 36 5.29 5.61 -6.55
C ARG A 36 5.23 4.62 -7.72
N SER A 37 4.90 3.35 -7.44
CA SER A 37 4.86 2.31 -8.45
C SER A 37 3.77 2.53 -9.51
N VAL A 38 2.61 3.08 -9.12
CA VAL A 38 1.48 3.29 -10.05
C VAL A 38 1.36 4.75 -10.52
N GLY A 39 2.32 5.61 -10.20
CA GLY A 39 2.35 6.99 -10.68
C GLY A 39 1.33 7.92 -10.02
N ILE A 40 0.79 7.57 -8.85
CA ILE A 40 -0.07 8.47 -8.07
C ILE A 40 0.79 9.61 -7.51
N PRO A 41 0.41 10.88 -7.69
CA PRO A 41 1.14 12.01 -7.12
C PRO A 41 1.30 11.89 -5.59
N LEU A 42 2.51 12.13 -5.08
CA LEU A 42 2.78 12.07 -3.64
C LEU A 42 2.30 13.30 -2.86
N LYS A 43 2.00 14.41 -3.56
CA LYS A 43 1.38 15.59 -2.93
C LYS A 43 -0.11 15.32 -2.79
N PRO A 44 -0.69 15.37 -1.58
CA PRO A 44 -2.08 14.99 -1.35
C PRO A 44 -3.07 15.77 -2.22
N GLU A 45 -2.84 17.06 -2.43
CA GLU A 45 -3.70 17.92 -3.24
C GLU A 45 -3.69 17.48 -4.71
N LYS A 46 -2.53 17.07 -5.22
CA LYS A 46 -2.40 16.55 -6.59
C LYS A 46 -3.02 15.16 -6.74
N ALA A 47 -2.88 14.32 -5.73
CA ALA A 47 -3.52 13.00 -5.70
C ALA A 47 -5.06 13.15 -5.72
N ILE A 48 -5.60 14.06 -4.91
CA ILE A 48 -7.03 14.36 -4.88
C ILE A 48 -7.51 14.88 -6.24
N GLN A 49 -6.78 15.82 -6.86
CA GLN A 49 -7.10 16.32 -8.20
C GLN A 49 -7.09 15.20 -9.25
N SER A 50 -6.16 14.24 -9.15
CA SER A 50 -6.09 13.13 -10.11
C SER A 50 -7.29 12.17 -10.05
N LEU A 51 -8.07 12.18 -8.96
CA LEU A 51 -9.26 11.33 -8.85
C LEU A 51 -10.35 11.68 -9.86
N GLU A 52 -10.42 12.93 -10.33
CA GLU A 52 -11.41 13.37 -11.32
C GLU A 52 -11.31 12.61 -12.64
N HIS A 53 -10.11 12.12 -12.96
CA HIS A 53 -9.82 11.38 -14.20
C HIS A 53 -9.33 9.96 -13.93
N ALA A 54 -9.46 9.49 -12.69
CA ALA A 54 -8.99 8.16 -12.32
C ALA A 54 -9.85 7.08 -12.98
N VAL A 55 -9.19 6.04 -13.47
CA VAL A 55 -9.82 4.85 -14.04
C VAL A 55 -9.41 3.67 -13.18
N ALA A 56 -10.39 2.87 -12.76
CA ALA A 56 -10.11 1.64 -12.02
C ALA A 56 -9.34 0.67 -12.94
N VAL A 57 -8.24 0.14 -12.43
CA VAL A 57 -7.43 -0.88 -13.12
C VAL A 57 -7.33 -2.12 -12.24
N PRO A 58 -7.38 -3.32 -12.83
CA PRO A 58 -7.10 -4.54 -12.07
C PRO A 58 -5.70 -4.51 -11.49
N MET A 59 -5.56 -4.99 -10.25
CA MET A 59 -4.28 -5.08 -9.55
C MET A 59 -4.16 -6.44 -8.86
N ASP A 60 -3.00 -7.06 -9.03
CA ASP A 60 -2.69 -8.32 -8.38
C ASP A 60 -2.33 -8.10 -6.90
N ILE A 61 -2.74 -9.05 -6.06
CA ILE A 61 -2.37 -9.10 -4.65
C ILE A 61 -1.85 -10.50 -4.31
N GLY A 62 -0.85 -10.58 -3.44
CA GLY A 62 -0.34 -11.84 -2.93
C GLY A 62 -1.13 -12.33 -1.73
N ARG A 63 -1.14 -13.65 -1.50
CA ARG A 63 -1.74 -14.28 -0.31
C ARG A 63 -0.82 -15.36 0.26
N ILE A 64 -0.65 -15.38 1.59
CA ILE A 64 0.02 -16.45 2.34
C ILE A 64 -0.85 -16.80 3.55
N GLY A 65 -1.26 -18.06 3.64
CA GLY A 65 -2.27 -18.47 4.62
C GLY A 65 -3.53 -17.63 4.44
N ASP A 66 -3.90 -16.89 5.48
CA ASP A 66 -5.08 -16.00 5.47
C ASP A 66 -4.74 -14.52 5.37
N GLN A 67 -3.46 -14.19 5.14
CA GLN A 67 -2.99 -12.81 5.01
C GLN A 67 -2.73 -12.46 3.55
N TYR A 68 -3.15 -11.26 3.15
CA TYR A 68 -2.89 -10.67 1.85
C TYR A 68 -1.79 -9.62 1.94
N PHE A 69 -1.08 -9.38 0.85
CA PHE A 69 -0.07 -8.32 0.73
C PHE A 69 -0.02 -7.77 -0.68
N MET A 70 0.42 -6.50 -0.82
CA MET A 70 0.54 -5.86 -2.14
C MET A 70 1.98 -5.58 -2.58
N ASN A 71 2.86 -5.20 -1.67
CA ASN A 71 4.16 -4.65 -2.08
C ASN A 71 5.26 -5.72 -2.08
N VAL A 72 5.64 -6.23 -0.91
CA VAL A 72 6.81 -7.09 -0.76
C VAL A 72 6.55 -8.18 0.27
N LEU A 73 6.98 -9.39 -0.06
CA LEU A 73 7.18 -10.50 0.87
C LEU A 73 8.68 -10.69 1.10
N ALA A 74 9.12 -10.63 2.35
CA ALA A 74 10.49 -10.92 2.74
C ALA A 74 10.53 -12.18 3.63
N ILE A 75 11.44 -13.11 3.31
CA ILE A 75 11.63 -14.37 4.06
C ILE A 75 13.12 -14.53 4.39
N GLY A 76 13.42 -15.02 5.60
CA GLY A 76 14.80 -15.31 6.04
C GLY A 76 15.45 -14.16 6.80
N MET A 77 16.79 -14.17 6.90
CA MET A 77 17.55 -13.24 7.75
C MET A 77 17.32 -11.76 7.42
N ILE A 78 16.99 -11.44 6.17
CA ILE A 78 16.69 -10.07 5.72
C ILE A 78 15.39 -9.56 6.37
N ALA A 79 14.38 -10.41 6.58
CA ALA A 79 13.13 -10.02 7.22
C ALA A 79 13.35 -9.59 8.69
N GLN A 80 14.22 -10.31 9.42
CA GLN A 80 14.58 -9.97 10.80
C GLN A 80 15.31 -8.63 10.89
N ALA A 81 16.21 -8.36 9.93
CA ALA A 81 16.94 -7.10 9.90
C ALA A 81 16.01 -5.89 9.67
N VAL A 82 15.00 -6.03 8.79
CA VAL A 82 14.02 -4.97 8.49
C VAL A 82 13.06 -4.72 9.67
N ASP A 83 12.68 -5.76 10.40
CA ASP A 83 11.82 -5.66 11.60
C ASP A 83 12.52 -4.92 12.75
N GLN A 84 13.84 -5.09 12.89
CA GLN A 84 14.65 -4.46 13.95
C GLN A 84 15.04 -3.00 13.68
N VAL A 85 14.72 -2.43 12.51
CA VAL A 85 15.02 -1.03 12.21
C VAL A 85 14.05 -0.13 12.97
N SER A 86 14.58 0.69 13.90
CA SER A 86 13.76 1.60 14.70
C SER A 86 13.08 2.66 13.83
N VAL A 87 11.94 3.19 14.30
CA VAL A 87 11.18 4.23 13.59
C VAL A 87 12.06 5.46 13.26
N GLU A 88 13.02 5.78 14.13
CA GLU A 88 13.97 6.89 13.91
C GLU A 88 14.92 6.64 12.72
N GLN A 89 15.26 5.39 12.43
CA GLN A 89 16.13 5.03 11.30
C GLN A 89 15.37 4.99 9.96
N LYS A 90 14.04 4.87 9.97
CA LYS A 90 13.21 4.89 8.75
C LYS A 90 12.99 6.31 8.19
N THR A 91 13.37 7.35 8.95
CA THR A 91 13.09 8.76 8.63
C THR A 91 14.34 9.55 8.26
N LYS A 92 15.48 8.86 8.08
CA LYS A 92 16.78 9.49 7.78
C LYS A 92 17.24 9.22 6.36
#